data_AF-A0A127A9T7-F1
#
_entry.id   AF-A0A127A9T7-F1
#
_cell.length_a   1.000
_cell.length_b   1.000
_cell.length_c   1.000
_cell.angle_alpha   90.00
_cell.angle_beta   90.00
_cell.angle_gamma   90.00
#
_symmetry.space_group_name_H-M   'P 1'
#
loop_
_entity.id
_entity.type
_entity.pdbx_description
1 polymer ?
#
loop_
_entity_poly.entity_id
_entity_poly.type
_entity_poly.pdbx_seq_one_letter_code
_entity_poly.pdbx_strand_id
1 'polypeptide(L)'
;MTPCRRLRLNRKVVDEEGTLSAAAGYFRVSWPTAQKWAHRYLELGNEGMGDRASWPHSRPNNTSQPLVKKIVHVRIKKRLGPVQVAARPGMHLAPLKGE
;
A
#
# COMPACT_ATOMS: atom_id res chain seq x y z
N MET A 1 10.78 -1.97 -2.46
CA MET A 1 11.27 -1.40 -3.74
C MET A 1 10.39 -0.22 -4.15
N THR A 2 10.97 0.95 -4.38
CA THR A 2 10.24 2.19 -4.68
C THR A 2 9.65 2.20 -6.11
N PRO A 3 8.57 2.97 -6.37
CA PRO A 3 7.97 3.11 -7.71
C PRO A 3 8.99 3.49 -8.80
N CYS A 4 9.85 4.48 -8.54
CA CYS A 4 10.89 4.91 -9.49
C CYS A 4 11.92 3.80 -9.81
N ARG A 5 12.16 2.88 -8.86
CA ARG A 5 13.07 1.74 -9.11
C ARG A 5 12.39 0.68 -9.97
N ARG A 6 11.08 0.45 -9.81
CA ARG A 6 10.30 -0.43 -10.70
C ARG A 6 10.29 0.11 -12.12
N LEU A 7 10.09 1.41 -12.28
CA LEU A 7 10.13 2.04 -13.60
C LEU A 7 11.47 1.85 -14.31
N ARG A 8 12.58 2.06 -13.60
CA ARG A 8 13.91 1.80 -14.13
C ARG A 8 14.14 0.33 -14.50
N LEU A 9 13.59 -0.61 -13.72
CA LEU A 9 13.62 -2.02 -14.07
C LEU A 9 12.93 -2.30 -15.40
N ASN A 10 11.70 -1.82 -15.56
CA ASN A 10 10.93 -2.12 -16.76
C ASN A 10 11.46 -1.40 -18.00
N ARG A 11 11.93 -0.15 -17.86
CA ARG A 11 12.66 0.54 -18.94
C ARG A 11 13.92 -0.24 -19.33
N LYS A 12 14.70 -0.73 -18.37
CA LYS A 12 15.89 -1.54 -18.65
C LYS A 12 15.56 -2.84 -19.41
N VAL A 13 14.42 -3.47 -19.12
CA VAL A 13 13.96 -4.66 -19.86
C VAL A 13 13.57 -4.32 -21.30
N VAL A 14 12.99 -3.14 -21.54
CA VAL A 14 12.46 -2.74 -22.86
C VAL A 14 13.50 -2.05 -23.74
N ASP A 15 14.37 -1.21 -23.17
CA ASP A 15 15.30 -0.33 -23.88
C ASP A 15 16.67 -0.99 -24.12
N GLU A 16 17.14 -1.82 -23.19
CA GLU A 16 18.45 -2.48 -23.28
C GLU A 16 18.36 -3.94 -23.80
N GLU A 17 17.20 -4.36 -24.34
CA GLU A 17 16.90 -5.73 -24.81
C GLU A 17 17.29 -6.85 -23.81
N GLY A 18 17.28 -6.53 -22.52
CA GLY A 18 17.68 -7.45 -21.46
C GLY A 18 16.59 -8.47 -21.14
N THR A 19 16.99 -9.72 -20.87
CA THR A 19 16.04 -10.74 -20.38
C THR A 19 15.51 -10.36 -18.99
N LEU A 20 14.26 -10.74 -18.68
CA LEU A 20 13.66 -10.54 -17.35
C LEU A 20 14.53 -11.07 -16.21
N SER A 21 15.28 -12.16 -16.46
CA SER A 21 16.21 -12.75 -15.51
C SER A 21 17.41 -11.84 -15.22
N ALA A 22 18.03 -11.29 -16.26
CA ALA A 22 19.15 -10.35 -16.12
C ALA A 22 18.73 -9.07 -15.38
N ALA A 23 17.55 -8.53 -15.71
CA ALA A 23 17.00 -7.37 -15.01
C ALA A 23 16.68 -7.71 -13.54
N ALA A 24 16.07 -8.86 -13.26
CA ALA A 24 15.80 -9.31 -11.89
C ALA A 24 17.08 -9.40 -11.04
N GLY A 25 18.15 -9.98 -11.61
CA GLY A 25 19.47 -10.04 -10.98
C GLY A 25 20.07 -8.66 -10.70
N TYR A 26 20.05 -7.76 -11.70
CA TYR A 26 20.57 -6.40 -11.56
C TYR A 26 19.84 -5.59 -10.47
N PHE A 27 18.51 -5.70 -10.42
CA PHE A 27 17.69 -4.99 -9.44
C PHE A 27 17.56 -5.72 -8.09
N ARG A 28 18.18 -6.89 -7.94
CA ARG A 28 18.11 -7.76 -6.75
C ARG A 28 16.66 -8.05 -6.33
N VAL A 29 15.83 -8.41 -7.31
CA VAL A 29 14.45 -8.86 -7.08
C VAL A 29 14.27 -10.28 -7.58
N SER A 30 13.30 -10.99 -7.03
CA SER A 30 12.96 -12.31 -7.55
C SER A 30 12.41 -12.21 -8.97
N TRP A 31 12.72 -13.20 -9.81
CA TRP A 31 12.18 -13.32 -11.17
C TRP A 31 10.66 -13.13 -11.27
N PRO A 32 9.80 -13.78 -10.43
CA PRO A 32 8.35 -13.58 -10.52
C PRO A 32 7.91 -12.16 -10.17
N THR A 33 8.69 -11.43 -9.36
CA THR A 33 8.41 -10.02 -9.08
C THR A 33 8.71 -9.15 -10.29
N ALA A 34 9.82 -9.40 -10.97
CA ALA A 34 10.18 -8.70 -12.21
C ALA A 34 9.14 -8.99 -13.31
N GLN A 35 8.74 -10.25 -13.50
CA GLN A 35 7.71 -10.63 -14.48
C GLN A 35 6.38 -9.92 -14.22
N LYS A 36 5.91 -9.90 -12.97
CA LYS A 36 4.67 -9.22 -12.58
C LYS A 36 4.70 -7.73 -12.91
N TRP A 37 5.85 -7.07 -12.70
CA TRP A 37 5.99 -5.67 -13.04
C TRP A 37 6.11 -5.46 -14.55
N ALA A 38 6.81 -6.31 -15.28
CA ALA A 38 6.90 -6.21 -16.74
C ALA A 38 5.53 -6.33 -17.41
N HIS A 39 4.72 -7.32 -17.02
CA HIS A 39 3.33 -7.43 -17.50
C HIS A 39 2.54 -6.15 -17.25
N ARG A 40 2.64 -5.61 -16.03
CA ARG A 40 1.96 -4.37 -15.66
C ARG A 40 2.46 -3.15 -16.46
N TYR A 41 3.75 -3.10 -16.77
CA TYR A 41 4.34 -2.03 -17.57
C TYR A 41 3.80 -2.06 -19.00
N LEU A 42 3.61 -3.25 -19.57
CA LEU A 42 3.05 -3.42 -20.91
C LEU A 42 1.58 -3.00 -20.96
N GLU A 43 0.79 -3.28 -19.92
CA GLU A 43 -0.63 -2.93 -19.88
C GLU A 43 -0.91 -1.44 -19.61
N LEU A 44 -0.11 -0.81 -18.75
CA LEU A 44 -0.45 0.49 -18.14
C LEU A 44 0.68 1.53 -18.27
N GLY A 45 1.79 1.16 -18.90
CA GLY A 45 2.94 2.02 -19.06
C GLY A 45 3.50 2.57 -17.75
N ASN A 46 3.94 3.82 -17.80
CA ASN A 46 4.51 4.54 -16.66
C ASN A 46 3.50 4.71 -15.51
N GLU A 47 2.23 4.93 -15.84
CA GLU A 47 1.15 5.18 -14.88
C GLU A 47 0.86 3.96 -14.00
N GLY A 48 1.08 2.75 -14.54
CA GLY A 48 0.90 1.49 -13.82
C GLY A 48 1.91 1.21 -12.70
N MET A 49 3.00 1.98 -12.60
CA MET A 49 4.10 1.69 -11.68
C MET A 49 4.02 2.36 -10.32
N GLY A 50 3.00 3.19 -10.11
CA GLY A 50 2.67 3.76 -8.81
C GLY A 50 2.37 2.70 -7.74
N ASP A 51 2.29 3.14 -6.49
CA ASP A 51 1.81 2.29 -5.41
C ASP A 51 0.31 2.08 -5.56
N ARG A 52 -0.08 0.81 -5.75
CA ARG A 52 -1.47 0.38 -5.61
C ARG A 52 -1.70 0.00 -4.17
N ALA A 53 -2.84 0.41 -3.63
CA ALA A 53 -3.28 -0.11 -2.35
C ALA A 53 -3.34 -1.64 -2.45
N SER A 54 -2.59 -2.33 -1.58
CA SER A 54 -2.63 -3.80 -1.46
C SER A 54 -3.93 -4.29 -0.80
N TRP A 55 -4.79 -3.36 -0.39
CA TRP A 55 -6.03 -3.65 0.31
C TRP A 55 -7.24 -3.54 -0.61
N PRO A 56 -8.33 -4.25 -0.27
CA PRO A 56 -9.61 -4.13 -0.97
C PRO A 56 -10.09 -2.68 -1.01
N HIS A 57 -10.74 -2.33 -2.12
CA HIS A 57 -11.26 -0.97 -2.38
C HIS A 57 -12.31 -0.55 -1.36
N SER A 58 -13.16 -1.48 -0.91
CA SER A 58 -14.14 -1.26 0.13
C SER A 58 -13.80 -2.07 1.37
N ARG A 59 -13.81 -1.40 2.52
CA ARG A 59 -13.67 -2.00 3.85
C ARG A 59 -14.92 -1.64 4.64
N PRO A 60 -15.90 -2.55 4.78
CA PRO A 60 -17.15 -2.23 5.45
C PRO A 60 -16.96 -1.82 6.92
N ASN A 61 -15.90 -2.33 7.57
CA ASN A 61 -15.54 -1.98 8.94
C ASN A 61 -14.52 -0.83 9.03
N ASN A 62 -14.43 0.02 8.00
CA ASN A 62 -13.54 1.19 8.08
C ASN A 62 -14.08 2.17 9.10
N THR A 63 -13.22 2.63 10.00
CA THR A 63 -13.60 3.62 10.99
C THR A 63 -13.96 4.93 10.29
N SER A 64 -15.15 5.45 10.55
CA SER A 64 -15.62 6.69 9.93
C SER A 64 -14.62 7.84 10.19
N GLN A 65 -14.31 8.62 9.16
CA GLN A 65 -13.30 9.70 9.23
C GLN A 65 -13.50 10.68 10.41
N PRO A 66 -14.74 11.07 10.81
CA PRO A 66 -14.97 11.91 11.98
C PRO A 66 -14.50 11.25 13.28
N LEU A 67 -14.70 9.93 13.43
CA LEU A 67 -14.28 9.19 14.62
C LEU A 67 -12.76 9.07 14.68
N VAL A 68 -12.10 8.85 13.53
CA VAL A 68 -10.63 8.89 13.42
C VAL A 68 -10.09 10.26 13.86
N LYS A 69 -10.68 11.36 13.37
CA LYS A 69 -10.28 12.73 13.78
C LYS A 69 -10.45 12.94 15.29
N LYS A 70 -11.54 12.44 15.88
CA LYS A 70 -11.80 12.52 17.33
C LYS A 70 -10.77 11.72 18.14
N ILE A 71 -10.41 10.53 17.70
CA ILE A 71 -9.35 9.69 18.30
C ILE A 71 -8.01 10.43 18.26
N VAL A 72 -7.59 10.90 17.08
CA VAL A 72 -6.31 11.61 16.90
C VAL A 72 -6.25 12.86 17.76
N HIS A 73 -7.30 13.68 17.74
CA HIS A 73 -7.38 14.90 18.54
C HIS A 73 -7.18 14.61 20.04
N VAL A 74 -7.86 13.59 20.56
CA VAL A 74 -7.75 13.25 21.98
C VAL A 74 -6.40 12.63 22.33
N ARG A 75 -5.81 11.81 21.46
CA ARG A 75 -4.45 11.29 21.68
C ARG A 75 -3.41 12.40 21.72
N ILE A 76 -3.53 13.40 20.85
CA ILE A 76 -2.59 14.53 20.82
C ILE A 76 -2.82 15.47 22.01
N LYS A 77 -4.05 15.98 22.19
CA LYS A 77 -4.38 17.01 23.18
C LYS A 77 -4.32 16.52 24.62
N LYS A 78 -4.72 15.27 24.86
CA LYS A 78 -4.81 14.70 26.21
C LYS A 78 -3.74 13.65 26.49
N ARG A 79 -2.81 13.41 25.54
CA ARG A 79 -1.74 12.39 25.63
C ARG A 79 -2.26 11.00 26.03
N LEU A 80 -3.48 10.67 25.64
CA LEU A 80 -4.12 9.42 26.04
C LEU A 80 -3.58 8.23 25.25
N GLY A 81 -3.30 7.15 25.98
CA GLY A 81 -2.96 5.86 25.43
C GLY A 81 -4.17 5.15 24.80
N PRO A 82 -3.93 4.08 24.03
CA PRO A 82 -4.98 3.35 23.31
C PRO A 82 -6.08 2.79 24.23
N VAL A 83 -5.72 2.29 25.42
CA VAL A 83 -6.69 1.77 26.41
C VAL A 83 -7.65 2.87 26.89
N GLN A 84 -7.13 4.07 27.17
CA GLN A 84 -7.90 5.21 27.65
C GLN A 84 -8.81 5.81 26.57
N VAL A 85 -8.43 5.68 25.30
CA VAL A 85 -9.26 6.06 24.16
C VAL A 85 -10.40 5.05 23.96
N ALA A 86 -10.11 3.75 24.07
CA ALA A 86 -11.11 2.70 23.92
C ALA A 86 -12.19 2.75 25.01
N ALA A 87 -11.81 3.09 26.25
CA ALA A 87 -12.73 3.26 27.38
C ALA A 87 -13.64 4.50 27.27
N ARG A 88 -13.46 5.37 26.27
CA ARG A 88 -14.27 6.58 26.11
C ARG A 88 -15.58 6.28 25.37
N PRO A 89 -16.72 6.80 25.86
CA PRO A 89 -18.00 6.65 25.16
C PRO A 89 -17.95 7.28 23.76
N GLY A 90 -18.43 6.54 22.76
CA GLY A 90 -18.47 7.00 21.36
C GLY A 90 -17.09 7.06 20.66
N MET A 91 -16.07 6.37 21.20
CA MET A 91 -14.76 6.18 20.58
C MET A 91 -14.48 4.72 20.19
N HIS A 92 -15.49 3.86 20.26
CA HIS A 92 -15.36 2.46 19.90
C HIS A 92 -15.12 2.35 18.39
N LEU A 93 -14.12 1.54 18.02
CA LEU A 93 -13.91 1.13 16.63
C LEU A 93 -15.17 0.38 16.18
N ALA A 94 -15.52 0.53 14.91
CA ALA A 94 -16.73 -0.08 14.35
C ALA A 94 -16.82 -1.56 14.79
N PRO A 95 -17.97 -1.99 15.35
CA PRO A 95 -18.11 -3.34 15.85
C PRO A 95 -17.82 -4.31 14.70
N LEU A 96 -17.00 -5.33 14.97
CA LEU A 96 -16.88 -6.46 14.06
C LEU A 96 -18.30 -7.01 13.89
N LYS A 97 -18.94 -6.76 12.74
CA LYS A 97 -20.19 -7.44 12.39
C LYS A 97 -19.84 -8.91 12.22
N GLY A 98 -20.28 -9.73 13.17
CA GLY A 98 -20.05 -11.16 13.21
C GLY A 98 -20.76 -11.74 14.42
N GLU A 99 -22.08 -11.88 14.30
CA GLU A 99 -22.76 -13.11 14.72
C GLU A 99 -22.36 -14.26 13.78
#